data_AF-I4A6F4-F1
#
_entry.id   AF-I4A6F4-F1
#
_cell.length_a   1.000
_cell.length_b   1.000
_cell.length_c   1.000
_cell.angle_alpha   90.00
_cell.angle_beta   90.00
_cell.angle_gamma   90.00
#
_symmetry.space_group_name_H-M   'P 1'
#
loop_
_entity.id
_entity.type
_entity.pdbx_description
1 polymer ?
#
loop_
_entity_poly.entity_id
_entity_poly.type
_entity_poly.pdbx_seq_one_letter_code
_entity_poly.pdbx_strand_id
1 'polypeptide(L)'
;MDDDLILEEPFDEYEQEPIKVYVQTDTDGRIISINSSVFLDDPTGWVQIDEGYDNVKHYHAQGNYLPNGLFDESGCYNYRLIDGEVVGRTAEEKQAETDARPAPPPTLDERVTSLGEDVEAVAEATAFTLEDTAAIAETFAYALDDTSALAETLAMALLEIEGLKQEIKVLKGE
;
A
#
# COMPACT_ATOMS: atom_id res chain seq x y z
N MET A 1 -38.96 64.93 -46.51
CA MET A 1 -37.52 64.76 -46.26
C MET A 1 -37.32 65.27 -44.85
N ASP A 2 -37.46 64.45 -43.81
CA ASP A 2 -37.29 63.01 -43.75
C ASP A 2 -38.24 62.44 -42.69
N ASP A 3 -39.31 61.81 -43.17
CA ASP A 3 -39.98 60.73 -42.46
C ASP A 3 -39.32 59.44 -42.96
N ASP A 4 -39.20 58.46 -42.07
CA ASP A 4 -38.99 57.04 -42.31
C ASP A 4 -37.66 56.39 -41.87
N LEU A 5 -37.89 55.28 -41.15
CA LEU A 5 -37.04 54.12 -40.90
C LEU A 5 -36.10 54.21 -39.69
N ILE A 6 -36.69 54.32 -38.50
CA ILE A 6 -36.21 53.45 -37.41
C ILE A 6 -36.71 52.04 -37.76
N LEU A 7 -35.82 51.23 -38.30
CA LEU A 7 -36.02 49.79 -38.37
C LEU A 7 -36.10 49.28 -36.93
N GLU A 8 -37.31 49.08 -36.42
CA GLU A 8 -37.51 48.25 -35.24
C GLU A 8 -37.08 46.84 -35.64
N GLU A 9 -35.81 46.52 -35.38
CA GLU A 9 -35.37 45.13 -35.41
C GLU A 9 -36.25 44.35 -34.42
N PRO A 10 -36.83 43.20 -34.83
CA PRO A 10 -37.60 42.40 -33.91
C PRO A 10 -36.67 42.02 -32.76
N PHE A 11 -37.08 42.35 -31.53
CA PHE A 11 -36.48 41.77 -30.34
C PHE A 11 -36.66 40.25 -30.49
N ASP A 12 -35.61 39.55 -30.90
CA ASP A 12 -35.55 38.10 -30.78
C ASP A 12 -35.68 37.82 -29.27
N GLU A 13 -36.84 37.30 -28.89
CA GLU A 13 -37.07 36.71 -27.59
C GLU A 13 -36.07 35.55 -27.49
N TYR A 14 -35.00 35.72 -26.69
CA TYR A 14 -34.01 34.68 -26.48
C TYR A 14 -34.71 33.49 -25.82
N GLU A 15 -35.18 32.54 -26.63
CA GLU A 15 -35.60 31.23 -26.14
C GLU A 15 -34.37 30.59 -25.49
N GLN A 16 -34.32 30.63 -24.17
CA GLN A 16 -33.29 29.94 -23.41
C GLN A 16 -33.39 28.46 -23.75
N GLU A 17 -32.28 27.81 -24.13
CA GLU A 17 -32.28 26.36 -24.30
C GLU A 17 -32.32 25.67 -22.92
N PRO A 18 -33.06 24.56 -22.77
CA PRO A 18 -33.05 23.81 -21.52
C PRO A 18 -31.67 23.22 -21.25
N ILE A 19 -31.23 23.30 -20.00
CA ILE A 19 -30.00 22.71 -19.54
C ILE A 19 -30.25 21.21 -19.32
N LYS A 20 -29.48 20.38 -20.01
CA LYS A 20 -29.58 18.92 -19.92
C LYS A 20 -28.62 18.39 -18.86
N VAL A 21 -29.04 17.39 -18.09
CA VAL A 21 -28.22 16.74 -17.07
C VAL A 21 -27.87 15.33 -17.51
N TYR A 22 -26.60 14.99 -17.34
CA TYR A 22 -26.00 13.75 -17.82
C TYR A 22 -25.27 13.02 -16.70
N VAL A 23 -25.25 11.69 -16.77
CA VAL A 23 -24.46 10.84 -15.85
C VAL A 23 -23.58 9.85 -16.60
N GLN A 24 -22.49 9.44 -15.97
CA GLN A 24 -21.72 8.24 -16.34
C GLN A 24 -21.92 7.17 -15.29
N THR A 25 -21.93 5.92 -15.75
CA THR A 25 -22.03 4.76 -14.87
C THR A 25 -20.84 3.82 -15.04
N ASP A 26 -20.51 3.10 -13.96
CA ASP A 26 -19.64 1.93 -14.07
C ASP A 26 -20.38 0.70 -14.65
N THR A 27 -19.72 -0.45 -14.65
CA THR A 27 -20.28 -1.72 -15.15
C THR A 27 -21.46 -2.24 -14.32
N ASP A 28 -21.59 -1.80 -13.08
CA ASP A 28 -22.68 -2.19 -12.18
C ASP A 28 -23.84 -1.17 -12.20
N GLY A 29 -23.75 -0.16 -13.08
CA GLY A 29 -24.74 0.91 -13.22
C GLY A 29 -24.65 1.98 -12.12
N ARG A 30 -23.60 1.99 -11.30
CA ARG A 30 -23.42 3.02 -10.26
C ARG A 30 -23.07 4.33 -10.91
N ILE A 31 -23.70 5.42 -10.50
CA ILE A 31 -23.42 6.74 -11.07
C ILE A 31 -22.08 7.21 -10.51
N ILE A 32 -21.06 7.26 -11.36
CA ILE A 32 -19.68 7.62 -11.01
C ILE A 32 -19.34 9.08 -11.33
N SER A 33 -20.20 9.73 -12.12
CA SER A 33 -20.06 11.13 -12.49
C SER A 33 -21.40 11.70 -12.91
N ILE A 34 -21.59 13.01 -12.71
CA ILE A 34 -22.76 13.76 -13.13
C ILE A 34 -22.32 15.12 -13.67
N ASN A 35 -22.92 15.61 -14.74
CA ASN A 35 -22.59 16.90 -15.33
C ASN A 35 -23.81 17.51 -16.05
N SER A 36 -23.67 18.73 -16.58
CA SER A 36 -24.70 19.41 -17.37
C SER A 36 -24.20 19.80 -18.75
N SER A 37 -25.10 20.03 -19.70
CA SER A 37 -24.78 20.51 -21.06
C SER A 37 -24.01 21.82 -21.07
N VAL A 38 -24.04 22.59 -19.98
CA VAL A 38 -23.29 23.85 -19.84
C VAL A 38 -21.78 23.59 -19.77
N PHE A 39 -21.37 22.48 -19.16
CA PHE A 39 -19.97 22.13 -18.93
C PHE A 39 -19.53 20.88 -19.70
N LEU A 40 -20.41 20.32 -20.53
CA LEU A 40 -20.19 19.09 -21.27
C LEU A 40 -20.33 19.36 -22.77
N ASP A 41 -19.21 19.57 -23.44
CA ASP A 41 -19.15 19.84 -24.89
C ASP A 41 -19.53 18.61 -25.72
N ASP A 42 -19.14 17.41 -25.27
CA ASP A 42 -19.43 16.13 -25.92
C ASP A 42 -20.05 15.14 -24.93
N PRO A 43 -21.35 14.80 -25.08
CA PRO A 43 -22.02 13.84 -24.22
C PRO A 43 -21.75 12.38 -24.62
N THR A 44 -20.80 12.09 -25.52
CA THR A 44 -20.43 10.71 -25.88
C THR A 44 -20.02 9.92 -24.64
N GLY A 45 -20.69 8.78 -24.42
CA GLY A 45 -20.47 7.93 -23.24
C GLY A 45 -21.22 8.39 -21.97
N TRP A 46 -22.06 9.41 -22.06
CA TRP A 46 -22.95 9.85 -21.00
C TRP A 46 -24.41 9.51 -21.31
N VAL A 47 -25.22 9.37 -20.26
CA VAL A 47 -26.68 9.16 -20.37
C VAL A 47 -27.39 10.41 -19.89
N GLN A 48 -28.26 11.00 -20.72
CA GLN A 48 -29.12 12.10 -20.31
C GLN A 48 -30.19 11.57 -19.35
N ILE A 49 -30.37 12.22 -18.20
CA ILE A 49 -31.32 11.81 -17.15
C ILE A 49 -32.41 12.84 -16.86
N ASP A 50 -32.21 14.10 -17.25
CA ASP A 50 -33.16 15.20 -17.02
C ASP A 50 -32.84 16.38 -17.95
N GLU A 51 -33.78 17.30 -18.11
CA GLU A 51 -33.59 18.61 -18.75
C GLU A 51 -34.52 19.66 -18.15
N GLY A 52 -34.05 20.91 -18.06
CA GLY A 52 -34.87 21.99 -17.51
C GLY A 52 -34.18 23.34 -17.49
N TYR A 53 -34.89 24.34 -16.96
CA TYR A 53 -34.46 25.75 -16.97
C TYR A 53 -33.93 26.22 -15.61
N ASP A 54 -33.75 25.32 -14.64
CA ASP A 54 -33.28 25.69 -13.31
C ASP A 54 -31.76 25.93 -13.32
N ASN A 55 -31.37 27.21 -13.25
CA ASN A 55 -29.96 27.64 -13.24
C ASN A 55 -29.19 27.25 -11.97
N VAL A 56 -29.84 26.66 -10.97
CA VAL A 56 -29.18 26.12 -9.77
C VAL A 56 -29.05 24.61 -9.91
N LYS A 57 -30.18 23.90 -10.09
CA LYS A 57 -30.22 22.43 -10.13
C LYS A 57 -29.58 21.86 -11.38
N HIS A 58 -29.97 22.34 -12.57
CA HIS A 58 -29.50 21.80 -13.85
C HIS A 58 -28.13 22.37 -14.24
N TYR A 59 -27.85 23.65 -13.95
CA TYR A 59 -26.57 24.28 -14.31
C TYR A 59 -25.37 23.62 -13.60
N HIS A 60 -25.39 23.55 -12.26
CA HIS A 60 -24.32 22.96 -11.45
C HIS A 60 -24.71 21.57 -10.92
N ALA A 61 -25.07 20.66 -11.83
CA ALA A 61 -25.61 19.35 -11.48
C ALA A 61 -24.70 18.54 -10.53
N GLN A 62 -23.37 18.69 -10.65
CA GLN A 62 -22.36 18.09 -9.78
C GLN A 62 -22.58 18.32 -8.28
N GLY A 63 -23.04 19.51 -7.91
CA GLY A 63 -23.28 19.89 -6.51
C GLY A 63 -24.75 19.95 -6.13
N ASN A 64 -25.64 20.17 -7.10
CA ASN A 64 -27.02 20.58 -6.82
C ASN A 64 -28.09 19.58 -7.28
N TYR A 65 -27.74 18.60 -8.12
CA TYR A 65 -28.74 17.69 -8.69
C TYR A 65 -29.05 16.50 -7.79
N LEU A 66 -28.03 15.92 -7.16
CA LEU A 66 -28.15 14.75 -6.29
C LEU A 66 -28.26 15.20 -4.82
N PRO A 67 -29.40 15.01 -4.14
CA PRO A 67 -29.61 15.51 -2.78
C PRO A 67 -28.56 15.07 -1.75
N ASN A 68 -28.03 13.86 -1.89
CA ASN A 68 -27.01 13.30 -0.99
C ASN A 68 -25.59 13.41 -1.57
N GLY A 69 -25.41 14.14 -2.67
CA GLY A 69 -24.15 14.17 -3.42
C GLY A 69 -23.82 12.83 -4.09
N LEU A 70 -22.72 12.81 -4.85
CA LEU A 70 -22.31 11.67 -5.66
C LEU A 70 -21.88 10.45 -4.82
N PHE A 71 -21.16 10.69 -3.72
CA PHE A 71 -20.66 9.66 -2.81
C PHE A 71 -20.83 10.09 -1.35
N ASP A 72 -20.85 9.12 -0.43
CA ASP A 72 -20.91 9.35 1.01
C ASP A 72 -19.52 9.46 1.66
N GLU A 73 -19.49 9.61 2.98
CA GLU A 73 -18.26 9.72 3.79
C GLU A 73 -17.37 8.47 3.70
N SER A 74 -17.95 7.32 3.36
CA SER A 74 -17.21 6.07 3.12
C SER A 74 -16.69 6.01 1.68
N GLY A 75 -16.97 6.99 0.83
CA GLY A 75 -16.59 6.97 -0.59
C GLY A 75 -17.44 6.02 -1.43
N CYS A 76 -18.57 5.53 -0.93
CA CYS A 76 -19.50 4.73 -1.71
C CYS A 76 -20.41 5.64 -2.55
N TYR A 77 -20.58 5.34 -3.84
CA TYR A 77 -21.54 6.07 -4.69
C TYR A 77 -22.97 5.92 -4.14
N ASN A 78 -23.71 7.03 -4.09
CA ASN A 78 -25.05 7.08 -3.49
C ASN A 78 -26.17 6.66 -4.43
N TYR A 79 -25.94 6.65 -5.74
CA TYR A 79 -26.97 6.44 -6.74
C TYR A 79 -26.53 5.44 -7.82
N ARG A 80 -27.51 4.80 -8.45
CA ARG A 80 -27.36 3.95 -9.62
C ARG A 80 -28.42 4.29 -10.65
N LEU A 81 -28.15 3.97 -11.90
CA LEU A 81 -29.08 4.15 -13.00
C LEU A 81 -29.84 2.85 -13.25
N ILE A 82 -31.18 2.89 -13.20
CA ILE A 82 -32.06 1.76 -13.53
C ILE A 82 -33.08 2.25 -14.54
N ASP A 83 -33.13 1.63 -15.71
CA ASP A 83 -34.10 1.98 -16.76
C ASP A 83 -34.12 3.49 -17.11
N GLY A 84 -32.96 4.16 -17.00
CA GLY A 84 -32.82 5.60 -17.25
C GLY A 84 -33.12 6.50 -16.04
N GLU A 85 -33.57 5.94 -14.92
CA GLU A 85 -33.90 6.68 -13.70
C GLU A 85 -32.77 6.61 -12.66
N VAL A 86 -32.57 7.73 -11.95
CA VAL A 86 -31.61 7.84 -10.85
C VAL A 86 -32.24 7.28 -9.58
N VAL A 87 -31.72 6.15 -9.12
CA VAL A 87 -32.22 5.45 -7.92
C VAL A 87 -31.14 5.43 -6.85
N GLY A 88 -31.51 5.75 -5.60
CA GLY A 88 -30.59 5.67 -4.47
C GLY A 88 -30.16 4.24 -4.18
N ARG A 89 -28.87 4.02 -3.90
CA ARG A 89 -28.33 2.75 -3.42
C ARG A 89 -28.69 2.55 -1.95
N THR A 90 -29.02 1.32 -1.57
CA THR A 90 -29.40 1.01 -0.19
C THR A 90 -28.18 1.00 0.74
N ALA A 91 -28.43 1.08 2.05
CA ALA A 91 -27.37 0.99 3.04
C ALA A 91 -26.68 -0.39 3.00
N GLU A 92 -27.44 -1.46 2.72
CA GLU A 92 -26.93 -2.83 2.64
C GLU A 92 -25.98 -3.01 1.44
N GLU A 93 -26.31 -2.46 0.28
CA GLU A 93 -25.44 -2.48 -0.90
C GLU A 93 -24.11 -1.77 -0.64
N LYS A 94 -24.15 -0.62 0.04
CA LYS A 94 -22.96 0.17 0.37
C LYS A 94 -22.15 -0.46 1.51
N GLN A 95 -22.81 -1.12 2.47
CA GLN A 95 -22.15 -1.84 3.55
C GLN A 95 -21.41 -3.07 3.01
N ALA A 96 -22.06 -3.86 2.15
CA ALA A 96 -21.42 -5.02 1.52
C ALA A 96 -20.19 -4.62 0.67
N GLU A 97 -20.26 -3.47 -0.02
CA GLU A 97 -19.11 -2.92 -0.73
C GLU A 97 -17.99 -2.53 0.24
N THR A 98 -18.33 -1.85 1.34
CA THR A 98 -17.37 -1.44 2.37
C THR A 98 -16.69 -2.64 3.04
N ASP A 99 -17.46 -3.67 3.38
CA ASP A 99 -16.99 -4.91 4.01
C ASP A 99 -16.09 -5.73 3.07
N ALA A 100 -16.29 -5.60 1.75
CA ALA A 100 -15.47 -6.27 0.75
C ALA A 100 -14.13 -5.55 0.50
N ARG A 101 -13.93 -4.33 1.01
CA ARG A 101 -12.67 -3.60 0.85
C ARG A 101 -11.57 -4.27 1.69
N PRO A 102 -10.34 -4.38 1.16
CA PRO A 102 -9.23 -4.88 1.96
C PRO A 102 -9.02 -3.97 3.17
N ALA A 103 -8.66 -4.57 4.31
CA ALA A 103 -8.25 -3.82 5.49
C ALA A 103 -7.11 -2.85 5.11
N PRO A 104 -7.07 -1.65 5.71
CA PRO A 104 -5.96 -0.74 5.49
C PRO A 104 -4.64 -1.43 5.89
N PRO A 105 -3.51 -1.08 5.25
CA PRO A 105 -2.22 -1.58 5.68
C PRO A 105 -1.95 -1.17 7.15
N PRO A 106 -1.15 -1.95 7.90
CA PRO A 106 -0.81 -1.59 9.26
C PRO A 106 -0.13 -0.23 9.29
N THR A 107 -0.46 0.53 10.34
CA THR A 107 0.12 1.83 10.64
C THR A 107 1.62 1.73 10.89
N LEU A 108 2.31 2.86 10.86
CA LEU A 108 3.74 2.90 11.21
C LEU A 108 3.96 2.44 12.65
N ASP A 109 3.09 2.83 13.57
CA ASP A 109 3.19 2.45 14.98
C ASP A 109 3.04 0.93 15.16
N GLU A 110 2.04 0.30 14.54
CA GLU A 110 1.86 -1.16 14.57
C GLU A 110 3.09 -1.90 14.00
N ARG A 111 3.65 -1.38 12.90
CA ARG A 111 4.86 -1.95 12.29
C ARG A 111 6.10 -1.79 13.19
N VAL A 112 6.24 -0.66 13.87
CA VAL A 112 7.35 -0.40 14.79
C VAL A 112 7.23 -1.29 16.03
N THR A 113 6.03 -1.46 16.58
CA THR A 113 5.78 -2.38 17.69
C THR A 113 6.14 -3.80 17.30
N SER A 114 5.63 -4.32 16.19
CA SER A 114 5.96 -5.66 15.70
C SER A 114 7.46 -5.85 15.45
N LEU A 115 8.12 -4.86 14.84
CA LEU A 115 9.57 -4.93 14.62
C LEU A 115 10.35 -4.88 15.95
N GLY A 116 9.84 -4.16 16.95
CA GLY A 116 10.42 -4.12 18.29
C GLY A 116 10.40 -5.50 18.96
N GLU A 117 9.26 -6.21 18.88
CA GLU A 117 9.11 -7.58 19.38
C GLU A 117 10.05 -8.55 18.66
N ASP A 118 10.16 -8.44 17.32
CA ASP A 118 11.09 -9.27 16.52
C ASP A 118 12.55 -9.01 16.92
N VAL A 119 12.94 -7.75 17.15
CA VAL A 119 14.30 -7.39 17.57
C VAL A 119 14.61 -7.92 18.96
N GLU A 120 13.66 -7.87 19.89
CA GLU A 120 13.81 -8.43 21.24
C GLU A 120 14.00 -9.95 21.19
N ALA A 121 13.18 -10.67 20.42
CA ALA A 121 13.31 -12.11 20.25
C ALA A 121 14.67 -12.49 19.63
N VAL A 122 15.16 -11.73 18.65
CA VAL A 122 16.50 -11.93 18.08
C VAL A 122 17.59 -11.66 19.12
N ALA A 123 17.46 -10.60 19.91
CA ALA A 123 18.44 -10.27 20.95
C ALA A 123 18.55 -11.41 21.98
N GLU A 124 17.43 -11.95 22.45
CA GLU A 124 17.41 -13.11 23.37
C GLU A 124 18.06 -14.34 22.76
N ALA A 125 17.71 -14.69 21.52
CA ALA A 125 18.29 -15.83 20.82
C ALA A 125 19.81 -15.67 20.65
N THR A 126 20.28 -14.47 20.31
CA THR A 126 21.72 -14.20 20.16
C THR A 126 22.47 -14.31 21.48
N ALA A 127 21.91 -13.80 22.59
CA ALA A 127 22.52 -13.90 23.91
C ALA A 127 22.73 -15.37 24.33
N PHE A 128 21.73 -16.22 24.10
CA PHE A 128 21.81 -17.65 24.36
C PHE A 128 22.94 -18.31 23.56
N THR A 129 23.03 -18.02 22.25
CA THR A 129 24.10 -18.60 21.41
C THR A 129 25.50 -18.12 21.80
N LEU A 130 25.64 -16.88 22.26
CA LEU A 130 26.92 -16.35 22.71
C LEU A 130 27.43 -17.07 23.96
N GLU A 131 26.53 -17.39 24.90
CA GLU A 131 26.85 -18.17 26.10
C GLU A 131 27.37 -19.57 25.73
N ASP A 132 26.66 -20.28 24.86
CA ASP A 132 27.08 -21.61 24.38
C ASP A 132 28.44 -21.55 23.66
N THR A 133 28.64 -20.57 22.78
CA THR A 133 29.91 -20.42 22.05
C THR A 133 31.08 -20.09 22.98
N ALA A 134 30.85 -19.29 24.03
CA ALA A 134 31.86 -18.98 25.03
C ALA A 134 32.28 -20.23 25.81
N ALA A 135 31.31 -21.05 26.26
CA ALA A 135 31.60 -22.30 26.97
C ALA A 135 32.39 -23.31 26.09
N ILE A 136 32.04 -23.39 24.80
CA ILE A 136 32.79 -24.20 23.83
C ILE A 136 34.23 -23.66 23.68
N ALA A 137 34.40 -22.35 23.53
CA ALA A 137 35.72 -21.74 23.38
C ALA A 137 36.64 -22.01 24.58
N GLU A 138 36.11 -21.93 25.81
CA GLU A 138 36.85 -22.29 27.03
C GLU A 138 37.28 -23.76 27.04
N THR A 139 36.38 -24.67 26.63
CA THR A 139 36.68 -26.11 26.53
C THR A 139 37.80 -26.38 25.54
N PHE A 140 37.79 -25.71 24.38
CA PHE A 140 38.85 -25.83 23.38
C PHE A 140 40.19 -25.26 23.86
N ALA A 141 40.17 -24.12 24.56
CA ALA A 141 41.38 -23.52 25.12
C ALA A 141 42.07 -24.45 26.11
N TYR A 142 41.30 -25.10 26.99
CA TYR A 142 41.81 -26.10 27.93
C TYR A 142 42.43 -27.31 27.21
N ALA A 143 41.73 -27.86 26.22
CA ALA A 143 42.23 -29.01 25.46
C ALA A 143 43.52 -28.71 24.67
N LEU A 144 43.68 -27.47 24.19
CA LEU A 144 44.88 -27.03 23.47
C LEU A 144 46.10 -26.94 24.40
N ASP A 145 45.92 -26.45 25.63
CA ASP A 145 46.98 -26.37 26.64
C ASP A 145 47.51 -27.77 26.98
N ASP A 146 46.62 -28.71 27.26
CA ASP A 146 46.96 -30.13 27.52
C ASP A 146 47.72 -30.75 26.34
N THR A 147 47.27 -30.48 25.11
CA THR A 147 47.92 -31.01 23.90
C THR A 147 49.32 -30.40 23.70
N SER A 148 49.48 -29.11 24.00
CA SER A 148 50.77 -28.42 23.93
C SER A 148 51.77 -29.02 24.92
N ALA A 149 51.35 -29.22 26.18
CA ALA A 149 52.19 -29.84 27.21
C ALA A 149 52.62 -31.27 26.84
N LEU A 150 51.72 -32.05 26.25
CA LEU A 150 52.05 -33.39 25.74
C LEU A 150 53.05 -33.32 24.57
N ALA A 151 52.89 -32.38 23.65
CA ALA A 151 53.79 -32.19 22.52
C ALA A 151 55.22 -31.80 22.96
N GLU A 152 55.34 -30.91 23.95
CA GLU A 152 56.63 -30.54 24.55
C GLU A 152 57.32 -31.73 25.23
N THR A 153 56.56 -32.53 25.98
CA THR A 153 57.07 -33.75 26.63
C THR A 153 57.58 -34.75 25.61
N LEU A 154 56.84 -34.95 24.51
CA LEU A 154 57.26 -35.83 23.42
C LEU A 154 58.52 -35.31 22.73
N ALA A 155 58.61 -34.00 22.48
CA ALA A 155 59.79 -33.39 21.87
C ALA A 155 61.05 -33.61 22.72
N MET A 156 60.93 -33.48 24.05
CA MET A 156 62.04 -33.73 24.97
C MET A 156 62.48 -35.20 24.95
N ALA A 157 61.53 -36.14 24.97
CA ALA A 157 61.84 -37.57 24.90
C ALA A 157 62.51 -37.97 23.56
N LEU A 158 62.10 -37.37 22.44
CA LEU A 158 62.72 -37.61 21.14
C LEU A 158 64.18 -37.13 21.11
N LEU A 159 64.47 -35.95 21.67
CA LEU A 159 65.84 -35.44 21.78
C LEU A 159 66.72 -36.35 22.64
N GLU A 160 66.19 -36.85 23.75
CA GLU A 160 66.90 -37.81 24.61
C GLU A 160 67.22 -39.12 23.86
N ILE A 161 66.24 -39.67 23.12
CA ILE A 161 66.44 -40.86 22.29
C ILE A 161 67.49 -40.60 21.19
N GLU A 162 67.48 -39.43 20.56
CA GLU A 162 68.49 -39.06 19.56
C GLU A 162 69.89 -38.99 20.16
N GLY A 163 70.04 -38.40 21.35
CA GLY A 163 71.29 -38.38 22.10
C GLY A 163 71.80 -39.80 22.40
N LEU A 164 70.95 -40.66 22.96
CA LEU A 164 71.28 -42.05 23.26
C LEU A 164 71.67 -42.85 22.00
N LYS A 165 71.00 -42.61 20.87
CA LYS A 165 71.35 -43.24 19.59
C LYS A 165 72.77 -42.86 19.14
N GLN A 166 73.16 -41.59 19.30
CA GLN A 166 74.52 -41.14 18.97
C GLN A 166 75.57 -41.78 19.88
N GLU A 167 75.32 -41.86 21.18
CA GLU A 167 76.23 -42.53 22.13
C GLU A 167 76.42 -44.01 21.82
N ILE A 168 75.34 -44.73 21.52
CA ILE A 168 75.39 -46.14 21.13
C ILE A 168 76.23 -46.33 19.87
N LYS A 169 76.07 -45.43 18.88
CA LYS A 169 76.84 -45.48 17.63
C LYS A 169 78.35 -45.35 17.90
N VAL A 170 78.74 -44.37 18.72
CA VAL A 170 80.13 -44.17 19.16
C VAL A 170 80.67 -45.43 19.86
N LEU A 171 79.89 -46.05 20.76
CA LEU A 171 80.31 -47.26 21.47
C LEU A 171 80.49 -48.49 20.58
N LYS A 172 79.72 -48.57 19.48
CA LYS A 172 79.83 -49.65 18.49
C LYS A 172 80.99 -49.45 17.49
N GLY A 173 81.63 -48.28 17.50
CA GLY A 173 82.69 -47.95 16.54
C GLY A 173 82.19 -47.72 15.11
N GLU A 174 80.90 -47.37 14.96
CA GLU A 174 80.22 -47.05 13.69
C GLU A 174 80.17 -45.53 13.41
#